data_AF-A0A813IDC9-F1
#
_entry.id   AF-A0A813IDC9-F1
#
_cell.length_a   1.000
_cell.length_b   1.000
_cell.length_c   1.000
_cell.angle_alpha   90.00
_cell.angle_beta   90.00
_cell.angle_gamma   90.00
#
_symmetry.space_group_name_H-M   'P 1'
#
loop_
_entity.id
_entity.type
_entity.pdbx_description
1 polymer ?
#
loop_
_entity_poly.entity_id
_entity_poly.type
_entity_poly.pdbx_seq_one_letter_code
_entity_poly.pdbx_strand_id
1 'polypeptide(L)'
;MDFLQQLIQVSSQASEEQYAEQDRAANALMEGFQEKCLVAAEKGETDCRYANHEYFLCNWGKFPNNWQQDSTFQDEFAMLLSKKLRETFGPNSRTSASVTAQKGGIELAAIWPKPRPTGTAAQHSSSRAPRSNLNSQCPVCLCRAEVVALTPCGHVLCVSCSTNFDRGTSCPVCRESVAGRQNLFS
;
A
#
# COMPACT_ATOMS: atom_id res chain seq x y z
N MET A 1 -8.69 -36.77 30.45
CA MET A 1 -8.01 -35.54 30.00
C MET A 1 -6.92 -35.25 31.01
N ASP A 2 -5.67 -35.21 30.55
CA ASP A 2 -4.51 -34.91 31.40
C ASP A 2 -4.50 -33.42 31.80
N PHE A 3 -4.07 -33.12 33.03
CA PHE A 3 -4.06 -31.76 33.57
C PHE A 3 -3.15 -30.82 32.76
N LEU A 4 -2.01 -31.33 32.26
CA LEU A 4 -1.12 -30.56 31.40
C LEU A 4 -1.80 -30.19 30.08
N GLN A 5 -2.59 -31.10 29.51
CA GLN A 5 -3.34 -30.84 28.28
C GLN A 5 -4.40 -29.75 28.48
N GLN A 6 -5.06 -29.74 29.65
CA GLN A 6 -6.01 -28.67 30.00
C GLN A 6 -5.32 -27.31 30.15
N LEU A 7 -4.16 -27.25 30.80
CA LEU A 7 -3.39 -26.00 30.94
C LEU A 7 -2.95 -25.43 29.59
N ILE A 8 -2.45 -26.29 28.68
CA ILE A 8 -2.05 -25.87 27.34
C ILE A 8 -3.26 -25.27 26.60
N GLN A 9 -4.41 -25.95 26.63
CA GLN A 9 -5.62 -25.50 25.96
C GLN A 9 -6.13 -24.16 26.51
N VAL A 10 -6.15 -23.99 27.84
CA VAL A 10 -6.59 -22.72 28.46
C VAL A 10 -5.62 -21.60 28.10
N SER A 11 -4.30 -21.87 28.09
CA SER A 11 -3.30 -20.86 27.72
C SER A 11 -3.40 -20.42 26.25
N SER A 12 -3.69 -21.34 25.33
CA SER A 12 -3.85 -21.00 23.91
C SER A 12 -5.11 -20.18 23.67
N GLN A 13 -6.23 -20.56 24.29
CA GLN A 13 -7.49 -19.81 24.21
C GLN A 13 -7.32 -18.38 24.73
N ALA A 14 -6.67 -18.22 25.88
CA ALA A 14 -6.38 -16.90 26.43
C ALA A 14 -5.52 -16.04 25.49
N SER A 15 -4.54 -16.65 24.80
CA SER A 15 -3.72 -15.93 23.82
C SER A 15 -4.51 -15.53 22.57
N GLU A 16 -5.40 -16.37 22.07
CA GLU A 16 -6.24 -16.08 20.91
C GLU A 16 -7.24 -14.95 21.19
N GLU A 17 -7.88 -14.98 22.36
CA GLU A 17 -8.76 -13.91 22.82
C GLU A 17 -8.00 -12.58 22.91
N GLN A 18 -6.78 -12.61 23.44
CA GLN A 18 -5.90 -11.43 23.51
C GLN A 18 -5.59 -10.86 22.12
N TYR A 19 -5.21 -11.70 21.14
CA TYR A 19 -4.98 -11.23 19.78
C TYR A 19 -6.26 -10.66 19.13
N ALA A 20 -7.42 -11.25 19.40
CA ALA A 20 -8.69 -10.78 18.88
C ALA A 20 -9.10 -9.42 19.47
N GLU A 21 -8.84 -9.17 20.75
CA GLU A 21 -9.08 -7.88 21.39
C GLU A 21 -8.16 -6.79 20.82
N GLN A 22 -6.87 -7.10 20.66
CA GLN A 22 -5.90 -6.19 20.03
C GLN A 22 -6.34 -5.84 18.59
N ASP A 23 -6.69 -6.85 17.79
CA ASP A 23 -7.10 -6.62 16.40
C ASP A 23 -8.37 -5.77 16.32
N ARG A 24 -9.35 -6.03 17.19
CA ARG A 24 -10.59 -5.25 17.28
C ARG A 24 -10.32 -3.78 17.62
N ALA A 25 -9.52 -3.52 18.65
CA ALA A 25 -9.17 -2.16 19.03
C ALA A 25 -8.38 -1.43 17.94
N ALA A 26 -7.45 -2.14 17.28
CA ALA A 26 -6.69 -1.60 16.16
C ALA A 26 -7.60 -1.26 14.97
N ASN A 27 -8.56 -2.13 14.62
CA ASN A 27 -9.51 -1.89 13.53
C ASN A 27 -10.39 -0.68 13.82
N ALA A 28 -10.97 -0.58 15.02
CA ALA A 28 -11.80 0.56 15.40
C ALA A 28 -11.04 1.90 15.31
N LEU A 29 -9.78 1.91 15.75
CA LEU A 29 -8.92 3.09 15.64
C LEU A 29 -8.60 3.42 14.17
N MET A 30 -8.33 2.40 13.36
CA MET A 30 -8.04 2.54 11.93
C MET A 30 -9.24 3.06 11.15
N GLU A 31 -10.46 2.61 11.45
CA GLU A 31 -11.69 3.09 10.82
C GLU A 31 -11.88 4.59 11.03
N GLY A 32 -11.78 5.05 12.29
CA GLY A 32 -11.88 6.49 12.59
C GLY A 32 -10.76 7.32 11.95
N PHE A 33 -9.55 6.76 11.87
CA PHE A 33 -8.44 7.44 11.18
C PHE A 33 -8.64 7.51 9.67
N GLN A 34 -9.13 6.44 9.03
CA GLN A 34 -9.43 6.40 7.61
C GLN A 34 -10.50 7.43 7.23
N GLU A 35 -11.60 7.49 7.99
CA GLU A 35 -12.65 8.49 7.79
C GLU A 35 -12.07 9.91 7.83
N LYS A 36 -11.23 10.21 8.82
CA LYS A 36 -10.54 11.50 8.92
C LYS A 36 -9.65 11.78 7.70
N CYS A 37 -8.92 10.78 7.20
CA CYS A 37 -8.06 10.91 6.02
C CYS A 37 -8.87 11.16 4.76
N LEU A 38 -10.03 10.52 4.61
CA LEU A 38 -10.94 10.75 3.47
C LEU A 38 -11.43 12.20 3.45
N VAL A 39 -11.88 12.72 4.60
CA VAL A 39 -12.31 14.12 4.74
C VAL A 39 -11.16 15.10 4.42
N ALA A 40 -9.92 14.78 4.79
CA ALA A 40 -8.75 15.58 4.42
C ALA A 40 -8.48 15.53 2.91
N ALA A 41 -8.54 14.35 2.30
CA ALA A 41 -8.33 14.15 0.87
C ALA A 41 -9.39 14.89 0.01
N GLU A 42 -10.65 14.92 0.45
CA GLU A 42 -11.73 15.68 -0.20
C GLU A 42 -11.45 17.19 -0.22
N LYS A 43 -10.71 17.70 0.77
CA LYS A 43 -10.26 19.09 0.84
C LYS A 43 -8.99 19.35 0.01
N GLY A 44 -8.46 18.34 -0.66
CA GLY A 44 -7.21 18.42 -1.42
C GLY A 44 -5.94 18.33 -0.58
N GLU A 45 -6.07 17.93 0.69
CA GLU A 45 -4.91 17.66 1.55
C GLU A 45 -4.24 16.34 1.15
N THR A 46 -2.95 16.22 1.46
CA THR A 46 -2.14 15.02 1.18
C THR A 46 -1.54 14.37 2.41
N ASP A 47 -1.91 14.87 3.57
CA ASP A 47 -1.51 14.31 4.84
C ASP A 47 -2.67 14.36 5.83
N CYS A 48 -2.66 13.42 6.75
CA CYS A 48 -3.57 13.41 7.89
C CYS A 48 -2.84 12.86 9.10
N ARG A 49 -3.12 13.48 10.24
CA ARG A 49 -2.57 13.08 11.53
C ARG A 49 -3.67 12.91 12.54
N TYR A 50 -3.49 11.92 13.41
CA TYR A 50 -4.33 11.68 14.58
C TYR A 50 -3.42 11.48 15.78
N ALA A 51 -3.76 12.12 16.88
CA ALA A 51 -3.09 11.92 18.15
C ALA A 51 -4.15 11.84 19.24
N ASN A 52 -4.06 10.81 20.07
CA ASN A 52 -4.80 10.73 21.32
C ASN A 52 -3.79 10.47 22.44
N HIS A 53 -3.51 11.51 23.21
CA HIS A 53 -2.48 11.48 24.25
C HIS A 53 -2.84 10.62 25.46
N GLU A 54 -4.09 10.18 25.58
CA GLU A 54 -4.61 9.43 26.73
C GLU A 54 -5.26 8.10 26.29
N TYR A 55 -4.88 7.58 25.11
CA TYR A 55 -5.51 6.41 24.51
C TYR A 55 -5.51 5.19 25.45
N PHE A 56 -4.36 4.87 26.04
CA PHE A 56 -4.24 3.77 27.00
C PHE A 56 -4.77 4.17 28.39
N LEU A 57 -4.57 5.42 28.82
CA LEU A 57 -4.99 5.90 30.15
C LEU A 57 -6.51 5.91 30.35
N CYS A 58 -7.25 6.40 29.36
CA CYS A 58 -8.71 6.41 29.38
C CYS A 58 -9.32 5.11 28.83
N ASN A 59 -8.47 4.12 28.55
CA ASN A 59 -8.85 2.81 28.04
C ASN A 59 -9.76 2.86 26.80
N TRP A 60 -9.43 3.70 25.83
CA TRP A 60 -10.21 3.82 24.58
C TRP A 60 -10.22 2.50 23.79
N GLY A 61 -9.15 1.71 23.90
CA GLY A 61 -9.06 0.37 23.32
C GLY A 61 -9.79 -0.72 24.12
N LYS A 62 -10.36 -0.41 25.29
CA LYS A 62 -11.04 -1.35 26.19
C LYS A 62 -10.18 -2.55 26.61
N PHE A 63 -8.89 -2.33 26.78
CA PHE A 63 -7.92 -3.31 27.24
C PHE A 63 -8.01 -3.56 28.75
N PRO A 64 -7.60 -4.76 29.21
CA PRO A 64 -7.31 -5.03 30.61
C PRO A 64 -6.33 -4.01 31.23
N ASN A 65 -6.53 -3.68 32.51
CA ASN A 65 -5.73 -2.65 33.20
C ASN A 65 -4.22 -2.95 33.22
N ASN A 66 -3.84 -4.23 33.30
CA ASN A 66 -2.44 -4.66 33.28
C ASN A 66 -1.76 -4.38 31.93
N TRP A 67 -2.50 -4.36 30.82
CA TRP A 67 -1.92 -4.09 29.50
C TRP A 67 -1.74 -2.60 29.23
N GLN A 68 -2.62 -1.76 29.79
CA GLN A 68 -2.56 -0.32 29.59
C GLN A 68 -1.23 0.30 30.04
N GLN A 69 -0.55 -0.30 31.02
CA GLN A 69 0.74 0.17 31.53
C GLN A 69 1.94 -0.66 31.02
N ASP A 70 1.69 -1.71 30.25
CA ASP A 70 2.74 -2.59 29.73
C ASP A 70 3.34 -1.98 28.46
N SER A 71 4.61 -1.55 28.55
CA SER A 71 5.33 -0.96 27.42
C SER A 71 5.51 -1.93 26.26
N THR A 72 5.70 -3.22 26.53
CA THR A 72 5.85 -4.24 25.49
C THR A 72 4.56 -4.40 24.72
N PHE A 73 3.43 -4.48 25.42
CA PHE A 73 2.11 -4.48 24.79
C PHE A 73 1.87 -3.22 23.94
N GLN A 74 2.21 -2.04 24.46
CA GLN A 74 2.05 -0.78 23.74
C GLN A 74 2.86 -0.75 22.44
N ASP A 75 4.11 -1.22 22.48
CA ASP A 75 4.98 -1.32 21.30
C ASP A 75 4.45 -2.33 20.27
N GLU A 76 4.00 -3.50 20.72
CA GLU A 76 3.37 -4.51 19.85
C GLU A 76 2.11 -3.96 19.19
N PHE A 77 1.28 -3.24 19.93
CA PHE A 77 0.08 -2.60 19.40
C PHE A 77 0.41 -1.52 18.36
N ALA A 78 1.45 -0.71 18.59
CA ALA A 78 1.92 0.26 17.60
C ALA A 78 2.47 -0.42 16.32
N MET A 79 3.13 -1.57 16.46
CA MET A 79 3.58 -2.37 15.33
C MET A 79 2.41 -2.97 14.53
N LEU A 80 1.36 -3.44 15.21
CA LEU A 80 0.12 -3.90 14.58
C LEU A 80 -0.54 -2.78 13.78
N LEU A 81 -0.65 -1.58 14.35
CA LEU A 81 -1.20 -0.41 13.66
C LEU A 81 -0.35 0.01 12.46
N SER A 82 0.98 0.01 12.61
CA SER A 82 1.90 0.29 11.51
C SER A 82 1.72 -0.70 10.35
N LYS A 83 1.48 -1.98 10.65
CA LYS A 83 1.16 -3.00 9.65
C LYS A 83 -0.15 -2.68 8.93
N LYS A 84 -1.24 -2.45 9.68
CA LYS A 84 -2.57 -2.14 9.12
C LYS A 84 -2.57 -0.84 8.30
N LEU A 85 -1.82 0.18 8.72
CA LEU A 85 -1.64 1.41 7.96
C LEU A 85 -1.02 1.15 6.58
N ARG A 86 0.06 0.37 6.50
CA ARG A 86 0.69 0.03 5.21
C ARG A 86 -0.24 -0.76 4.29
N GLU A 87 -0.99 -1.69 4.86
CA GLU A 87 -1.98 -2.48 4.12
C GLU A 87 -3.11 -1.59 3.57
N THR A 88 -3.57 -0.61 4.35
CA THR A 88 -4.65 0.31 3.97
C THR A 88 -4.22 1.33 2.91
N PHE A 89 -3.09 2.02 3.12
CA PHE A 89 -2.67 3.15 2.29
C PHE A 89 -1.77 2.76 1.11
N GLY A 90 -1.30 1.51 1.09
CA GLY A 90 -0.45 0.96 0.04
C GLY A 90 1.00 1.47 0.05
N PRO A 91 1.85 0.92 -0.83
CA PRO A 91 3.31 1.12 -0.79
C PRO A 91 3.77 2.53 -1.19
N ASN A 92 2.90 3.32 -1.83
CA ASN A 92 3.25 4.68 -2.29
C ASN A 92 2.99 5.74 -1.23
N SER A 93 2.41 5.36 -0.11
CA SER A 93 2.08 6.25 1.00
C SER A 93 3.12 6.12 2.10
N ARG A 94 3.44 7.23 2.78
CA ARG A 94 4.27 7.20 3.99
C ARG A 94 3.34 7.15 5.19
N THR A 95 3.43 6.08 5.96
CA THR A 95 2.61 5.90 7.16
C THR A 95 3.47 5.65 8.38
N SER A 96 3.01 6.10 9.54
CA SER A 96 3.62 5.80 10.82
C SER A 96 2.57 5.64 11.90
N ALA A 97 2.77 4.68 12.80
CA ALA A 97 2.11 4.62 14.09
C ALA A 97 3.18 4.60 15.19
N SER A 98 2.92 5.31 16.29
CA SER A 98 3.82 5.34 17.45
C SER A 98 3.03 5.50 18.73
N VAL A 99 3.65 5.04 19.83
CA VAL A 99 3.18 5.33 21.19
C VAL A 99 3.95 6.53 21.73
N THR A 100 3.24 7.49 22.32
CA THR A 100 3.88 8.65 22.94
C THR A 100 4.30 8.32 24.36
N ALA A 101 5.61 8.23 24.58
CA ALA A 101 6.24 7.82 25.84
C ALA A 101 5.81 8.63 27.08
N GLN A 102 5.39 9.89 26.92
CA GLN A 102 5.09 10.76 28.05
C GLN A 102 3.69 10.58 28.65
N LYS A 103 2.74 9.94 27.95
CA LYS A 103 1.33 9.88 28.40
C LYS A 103 0.55 8.60 28.05
N GLY A 104 1.18 7.55 27.50
CA GLY A 104 0.41 6.37 27.06
C GLY A 104 -0.61 6.75 25.98
N GLY A 105 -0.16 7.59 25.05
CA GLY A 105 -0.94 8.06 23.92
C GLY A 105 -0.53 7.35 22.64
N ILE A 106 -1.34 7.55 21.60
CA ILE A 106 -1.11 6.99 20.28
C ILE A 106 -1.13 8.07 19.22
N GLU A 107 -0.20 7.97 18.27
CA GLU A 107 -0.13 8.85 17.12
C GLU A 107 -0.16 8.02 15.83
N LEU A 108 -1.01 8.43 14.90
CA LEU A 108 -1.10 7.89 13.55
C LEU A 108 -0.87 9.02 12.56
N ALA A 109 -0.08 8.75 11.53
CA ALA A 109 0.10 9.66 10.41
C ALA A 109 0.10 8.91 9.09
N ALA A 110 -0.50 9.53 8.08
CA ALA A 110 -0.47 9.07 6.71
C ALA A 110 -0.21 10.26 5.78
N ILE A 111 0.64 10.04 4.78
CA ILE A 111 0.92 10.98 3.70
C ILE A 111 0.76 10.22 2.40
N TRP A 112 -0.10 10.70 1.51
CA TRP A 112 -0.39 10.09 0.21
C TRP A 112 0.01 11.01 -0.95
N PRO A 113 0.35 10.44 -2.13
CA PRO A 113 0.74 11.25 -3.27
C PRO A 113 -0.46 12.07 -3.80
N LYS A 114 -0.20 13.31 -4.25
CA LYS A 114 -1.19 14.06 -5.03
C LYS A 114 -1.56 13.24 -6.27
N PRO A 115 -2.86 13.10 -6.61
CA PRO A 115 -3.24 12.58 -7.90
C PRO A 115 -2.57 13.47 -8.95
N ARG A 116 -1.72 12.87 -9.79
CA ARG A 116 -1.10 13.63 -10.88
C ARG A 116 -2.23 14.18 -11.74
N PRO A 117 -2.25 15.49 -12.03
CA PRO A 117 -3.21 16.02 -12.98
C PRO A 117 -3.01 15.25 -14.29
N THR A 118 -4.02 14.47 -14.65
CA THR A 118 -4.08 13.73 -15.90
C THR A 118 -4.27 14.74 -17.04
N GLY A 119 -3.18 15.38 -17.45
CA GLY A 119 -3.12 16.16 -18.68
C GLY A 119 -2.37 17.49 -18.57
N THR A 120 -1.10 17.52 -18.98
CA THR A 120 -0.63 18.23 -20.18
C THR A 120 0.86 18.01 -20.38
N ALA A 121 1.26 17.99 -21.65
CA ALA A 121 2.56 17.58 -22.14
C ALA A 121 3.71 18.55 -21.81
N ALA A 122 4.93 18.00 -21.94
CA ALA A 122 6.23 18.65 -22.05
C ALA A 122 6.86 19.21 -20.77
N GLN A 123 7.92 18.52 -20.29
CA GLN A 123 9.29 19.02 -20.50
C GLN A 123 10.35 17.94 -20.27
N HIS A 124 11.33 17.99 -21.17
CA HIS A 124 12.48 17.11 -21.33
C HIS A 124 13.49 17.15 -20.19
N SER A 125 14.42 16.19 -20.28
CA SER A 125 15.69 16.01 -19.58
C SER A 125 15.57 15.12 -18.33
N SER A 126 16.36 14.07 -18.13
CA SER A 126 17.62 13.67 -18.75
C SER A 126 17.84 12.18 -18.46
N SER A 127 18.43 11.50 -19.44
CA SER A 127 19.07 10.18 -19.43
C SER A 127 19.02 9.36 -18.13
N ARG A 128 18.37 8.19 -18.19
CA ARG A 128 18.91 6.98 -17.58
C ARG A 128 18.36 5.73 -18.27
N ALA A 129 19.28 4.81 -18.52
CA ALA A 129 19.21 3.54 -19.23
C ALA A 129 17.83 2.84 -19.26
N PRO A 130 17.50 2.10 -20.34
CA PRO A 130 16.26 1.34 -20.39
C PRO A 130 16.29 0.30 -19.27
N ARG A 131 15.54 0.58 -18.21
CA ARG A 131 15.11 -0.47 -17.29
C ARG A 131 14.20 -1.35 -18.13
N SER A 132 14.72 -2.51 -18.52
CA SER A 132 13.97 -3.59 -19.13
C SER A 132 12.89 -4.05 -18.15
N ASN A 133 11.81 -3.27 -18.07
CA ASN A 133 10.56 -3.68 -17.45
C ASN A 133 9.94 -4.68 -18.43
N LEU A 134 10.47 -5.90 -18.43
CA LEU A 134 9.81 -7.06 -18.99
C LEU A 134 8.60 -7.43 -18.09
N ASN A 135 7.75 -6.45 -17.79
CA ASN A 135 6.41 -6.73 -17.35
C ASN A 135 5.69 -7.32 -18.57
N SER A 136 5.51 -8.63 -18.54
CA SER A 136 5.03 -9.50 -19.60
C SER A 136 3.56 -9.29 -20.01
N GLN A 137 3.00 -8.10 -19.78
CA GLN A 137 1.64 -7.72 -20.15
C GLN A 137 1.66 -6.65 -21.24
N CYS A 138 0.90 -6.88 -22.31
CA CYS A 138 0.77 -5.90 -23.39
C CYS A 138 0.09 -4.62 -22.86
N PRO A 139 0.65 -3.42 -23.08
CA PRO A 139 0.05 -2.17 -22.58
C PRO A 139 -1.26 -1.78 -23.28
N VAL A 140 -1.64 -2.47 -24.36
CA VAL A 140 -2.87 -2.20 -25.12
C VAL A 140 -4.04 -3.02 -24.59
N CYS A 141 -3.87 -4.34 -24.45
CA CYS A 141 -4.94 -5.25 -24.01
C CYS A 141 -4.78 -5.79 -22.59
N LEU A 142 -3.63 -5.53 -21.95
CA LEU A 142 -3.25 -6.05 -20.62
C LEU A 142 -3.14 -7.59 -20.53
N CYS A 143 -3.23 -8.30 -21.66
CA CYS A 143 -3.02 -9.74 -21.72
C CYS A 143 -1.52 -10.10 -21.73
N ARG A 144 -1.18 -11.26 -21.15
CA ARG A 144 0.13 -11.89 -21.29
C ARG A 144 0.15 -12.74 -22.56
N ALA A 145 1.04 -12.44 -23.50
CA ALA A 145 1.16 -13.13 -24.78
C ALA A 145 2.55 -12.94 -25.40
N GLU A 146 2.83 -13.67 -26.49
CA GLU A 146 4.04 -13.51 -27.31
C GLU A 146 4.27 -12.05 -27.69
N VAL A 147 5.55 -11.64 -27.65
CA VAL A 147 5.95 -10.23 -27.66
C VAL A 147 6.62 -9.82 -28.96
N VAL A 148 6.16 -8.70 -29.51
CA VAL A 148 6.67 -8.05 -30.72
C VAL A 148 7.17 -6.66 -30.35
N ALA A 149 8.40 -6.33 -30.71
CA ALA A 149 8.95 -4.99 -30.54
C ALA A 149 8.63 -4.10 -31.76
N LEU A 150 8.14 -2.89 -31.51
CA LEU A 150 7.97 -1.87 -32.54
C LEU A 150 9.32 -1.17 -32.80
N THR A 151 9.70 -1.00 -34.07
CA THR A 151 10.90 -0.28 -34.46
C THR A 151 10.55 1.15 -34.88
N PRO A 152 11.39 2.16 -34.58
CA PRO A 152 12.70 2.07 -33.92
C PRO A 152 12.67 2.10 -32.38
N CYS A 153 11.52 2.42 -31.77
CA CYS A 153 11.45 2.73 -30.33
C CYS A 153 11.71 1.55 -29.37
N GLY A 154 11.56 0.31 -29.83
CA GLY A 154 11.79 -0.90 -29.04
C GLY A 154 10.65 -1.27 -28.07
N HIS A 155 9.52 -0.54 -28.07
CA HIS A 155 8.39 -0.85 -27.20
C HIS A 155 7.66 -2.12 -27.64
N VAL A 156 7.24 -2.91 -26.66
CA VAL A 156 6.78 -4.28 -26.86
C VAL A 156 5.27 -4.39 -26.71
N LEU A 157 4.61 -5.05 -27.66
CA LEU A 157 3.18 -5.37 -27.68
C LEU A 157 2.96 -6.87 -27.84
N CYS A 158 1.73 -7.37 -27.60
CA CYS A 158 1.39 -8.71 -28.05
C CYS A 158 1.21 -8.76 -29.58
N VAL A 159 1.38 -9.95 -30.17
CA VAL A 159 1.19 -10.19 -31.61
C VAL A 159 -0.13 -9.62 -32.11
N SER A 160 -1.24 -9.89 -31.41
CA SER A 160 -2.59 -9.45 -31.80
C SER A 160 -2.75 -7.92 -31.78
N CYS A 161 -2.16 -7.23 -30.81
CA CYS A 161 -2.25 -5.77 -30.78
C CYS A 161 -1.27 -5.12 -31.77
N SER A 162 -0.15 -5.78 -32.08
CA SER A 162 0.84 -5.26 -33.03
C SER A 162 0.32 -5.11 -34.46
N THR A 163 -0.74 -5.83 -34.84
CA THR A 163 -1.36 -5.70 -36.18
C THR A 163 -2.06 -4.38 -36.40
N ASN A 164 -2.37 -3.64 -35.33
CA ASN A 164 -3.00 -2.32 -35.44
C ASN A 164 -1.95 -1.20 -35.61
N PHE A 165 -0.66 -1.52 -35.58
CA PHE A 165 0.43 -0.55 -35.58
C PHE A 165 1.43 -0.86 -36.70
N ASP A 166 1.03 -0.57 -37.93
CA ASP A 166 1.85 -0.71 -39.14
C ASP A 166 2.74 0.53 -39.39
N ARG A 167 3.54 0.47 -40.47
CA ARG A 167 4.40 1.58 -40.89
C ARG A 167 3.62 2.89 -41.01
N GLY A 168 4.12 3.93 -40.35
CA GLY A 168 3.51 5.27 -40.36
C GLY A 168 2.46 5.49 -39.26
N THR A 169 2.10 4.48 -38.48
CA THR A 169 1.31 4.66 -37.25
C THR A 169 2.18 5.13 -36.09
N SER A 170 1.57 5.63 -35.02
CA SER A 170 2.28 6.02 -33.81
C SER A 170 2.30 4.89 -32.78
N CYS A 171 3.46 4.65 -32.17
CA CYS A 171 3.59 3.70 -31.07
C CYS A 171 2.63 4.06 -29.93
N PRO A 172 1.83 3.12 -29.39
CA PRO A 172 0.89 3.45 -28.32
C PRO A 172 1.57 3.82 -27.00
N VAL A 173 2.86 3.48 -26.83
CA VAL A 173 3.63 3.73 -25.60
C VAL A 173 4.35 5.08 -25.64
N CYS A 174 5.14 5.34 -26.69
CA CYS A 174 5.95 6.56 -26.79
C CYS A 174 5.49 7.54 -27.88
N ARG A 175 4.49 7.17 -28.69
CA ARG A 175 3.97 7.95 -29.83
C ARG A 175 4.95 8.20 -30.98
N GLU A 176 6.13 7.61 -30.93
CA GLU A 176 7.08 7.63 -32.05
C GLU A 176 6.52 6.89 -33.27
N SER A 177 6.85 7.38 -34.46
CA SER A 177 6.41 6.76 -35.72
C SER A 177 6.99 5.36 -35.88
N VAL A 178 6.11 4.38 -36.06
CA VAL A 178 6.48 2.98 -36.26
C VAL A 178 7.01 2.81 -37.69
N ALA A 179 8.24 2.30 -37.79
CA ALA A 179 8.90 1.93 -39.05
C ALA A 179 8.81 0.42 -39.35
N GLY A 180 8.44 -0.39 -38.36
CA GLY A 180 8.27 -1.83 -38.52
C GLY A 180 8.06 -2.53 -37.18
N ARG A 181 8.03 -3.87 -37.23
CA ARG A 181 7.86 -4.73 -36.05
C ARG A 181 8.80 -5.93 -36.13
N GLN A 182 9.35 -6.32 -34.99
CA GLN A 182 10.28 -7.45 -34.86
C GLN A 182 9.77 -8.40 -33.78
N ASN A 183 9.53 -9.65 -34.17
CA ASN A 183 9.19 -10.71 -33.20
C ASN A 183 10.43 -11.00 -32.35
N LEU A 184 10.29 -10.95 -31.03
CA LEU A 184 11.42 -11.14 -30.10
C LEU A 184 11.64 -12.61 -29.73
N PHE A 185 10.64 -13.46 -29.93
CA PHE A 185 10.73 -14.90 -29.76
C PHE A 185 10.10 -15.56 -30.99
N SER A 186 10.85 -16.43 -31.64
CA SER A 186 10.47 -17.24 -32.80
C SER A 186 10.56 -18.71 -32.43
#